data_AF-A0A6G9Y0R6-F1
#
_entry.id   AF-A0A6G9Y0R6-F1
#
_cell.length_a   1.000
_cell.length_b   1.000
_cell.length_c   1.000
_cell.angle_alpha   90.00
_cell.angle_beta   90.00
_cell.angle_gamma   90.00
#
_symmetry.space_group_name_H-M   'P 1'
#
loop_
_entity.id
_entity.type
_entity.pdbx_description
1 polymer ?
#
loop_
_entity_poly.entity_id
_entity_poly.type
_entity_poly.pdbx_seq_one_letter_code
_entity_poly.pdbx_strand_id
1 'polypeptide(L)'
;MREKTPYLEWLAAERDYHQLLRDEEAAWRERARREARPKGHVGEVGAKLAEPLCGVVSGKHRYESADRYGRVVYGRILTIALDDGRVVKWATGSDAAYDREVGDRVRILRATVKKHSNFRGQDETELKLVKLELIEQNPS
;
A
#
# COMPACT_ATOMS: atom_id res chain seq x y z
N MET A 1 14.64 -31.04 -43.47
CA MET A 1 14.12 -30.65 -42.14
C MET A 1 13.37 -29.35 -42.33
N ARG A 2 12.02 -29.35 -42.24
CA ARG A 2 11.20 -28.14 -42.44
C ARG A 2 11.33 -27.22 -41.22
N GLU A 3 11.52 -25.94 -41.51
CA GLU A 3 11.72 -24.82 -40.58
C GLU A 3 10.63 -24.81 -39.50
N LYS A 4 11.00 -25.18 -38.26
CA LYS A 4 10.13 -25.08 -37.06
C LYS A 4 10.04 -23.64 -36.53
N THR A 5 10.77 -22.71 -37.13
CA THR A 5 10.95 -21.33 -36.69
C THR A 5 9.63 -20.54 -36.63
N PRO A 6 8.75 -20.59 -37.65
CA PRO A 6 7.50 -19.80 -37.63
C PRO A 6 6.50 -20.28 -36.56
N TYR A 7 6.49 -21.59 -36.28
CA TYR A 7 5.60 -22.17 -35.27
C TYR A 7 6.04 -21.83 -33.84
N LEU A 8 7.35 -21.81 -33.59
CA LEU A 8 7.90 -21.43 -32.28
C LEU A 8 7.72 -19.94 -32.00
N GLU A 9 7.86 -19.08 -33.01
CA GLU A 9 7.56 -17.65 -32.92
C GLU A 9 6.08 -17.40 -32.64
N TRP A 10 5.19 -18.13 -33.30
CA TRP A 10 3.75 -18.05 -33.04
C TRP A 10 3.40 -18.46 -31.60
N LEU A 11 3.96 -19.56 -31.09
CA LEU A 11 3.78 -19.99 -29.69
C LEU A 11 4.29 -18.97 -28.68
N ALA A 12 5.43 -18.31 -28.96
CA ALA A 12 5.95 -17.27 -28.10
C ALA A 12 5.03 -16.04 -28.07
N ALA A 13 4.55 -15.60 -29.24
CA ALA A 13 3.60 -14.51 -29.35
C ALA A 13 2.26 -14.81 -28.65
N GLU A 14 1.75 -16.04 -28.75
CA GLU A 14 0.53 -16.49 -28.07
C GLU A 14 0.71 -16.47 -26.54
N ARG A 15 1.86 -16.94 -26.03
CA ARG A 15 2.18 -16.88 -24.60
C ARG A 15 2.25 -15.43 -24.10
N ASP A 16 2.93 -14.57 -24.84
CA ASP A 16 3.11 -13.16 -24.46
C ASP A 16 1.76 -12.42 -24.51
N TYR A 17 0.90 -12.72 -25.49
CA TYR A 17 -0.47 -12.22 -25.54
C TYR A 17 -1.31 -12.65 -24.34
N HIS A 18 -1.25 -13.94 -23.95
CA HIS A 18 -1.94 -14.41 -22.74
C HIS A 18 -1.40 -13.77 -21.46
N GLN A 19 -0.11 -13.45 -21.40
CA GLN A 19 0.47 -12.73 -20.28
C GLN A 19 -0.05 -11.30 -20.21
N LEU A 20 -0.11 -10.59 -21.35
CA LEU A 20 -0.69 -9.25 -21.43
C LEU A 20 -2.16 -9.24 -20.97
N LEU A 21 -2.97 -10.21 -21.41
CA LEU A 21 -4.36 -10.32 -20.96
C LEU A 21 -4.47 -10.52 -19.43
N ARG A 22 -3.60 -11.35 -18.84
CA ARG A 22 -3.57 -11.55 -17.38
C ARG A 22 -3.17 -10.28 -16.64
N ASP A 23 -2.17 -9.57 -17.14
CA ASP A 23 -1.70 -8.31 -16.55
C ASP A 23 -2.77 -7.22 -16.66
N GLU A 24 -3.48 -7.15 -17.79
CA GLU A 24 -4.62 -6.26 -17.97
C GLU A 24 -5.76 -6.61 -17.02
N GLU A 25 -6.15 -7.88 -16.91
CA GLU A 25 -7.17 -8.32 -15.94
C GLU A 25 -6.77 -7.98 -14.51
N ALA A 26 -5.51 -8.19 -14.13
CA ALA A 26 -5.00 -7.83 -12.80
C ALA A 26 -5.07 -6.32 -12.58
N ALA A 27 -4.69 -5.51 -13.57
CA ALA A 27 -4.77 -4.05 -13.51
C ALA A 27 -6.23 -3.54 -13.47
N TRP A 28 -7.15 -4.21 -14.14
CA TRP A 28 -8.59 -3.93 -14.09
C TRP A 28 -9.17 -4.29 -12.73
N ARG A 29 -8.84 -5.47 -12.17
CA ARG A 29 -9.27 -5.87 -10.83
C ARG A 29 -8.77 -4.92 -9.76
N GLU A 30 -7.52 -4.47 -9.84
CA GLU A 30 -6.95 -3.50 -8.91
C GLU A 30 -7.60 -2.11 -9.07
N ARG A 31 -7.90 -1.69 -10.30
CA ARG A 31 -8.66 -0.44 -10.55
C ARG A 31 -10.08 -0.52 -9.98
N ALA A 32 -10.82 -1.60 -10.27
CA ALA A 32 -12.16 -1.83 -9.75
C ALA A 32 -12.15 -1.90 -8.22
N ARG A 33 -11.14 -2.55 -7.62
CA ARG A 33 -10.95 -2.57 -6.16
C ARG A 33 -10.76 -1.17 -5.59
N ARG A 34 -10.02 -0.30 -6.26
CA ARG A 34 -9.83 1.10 -5.83
C ARG A 34 -11.10 1.92 -5.97
N GLU A 35 -11.82 1.75 -7.06
CA GLU A 35 -13.06 2.49 -7.34
C GLU A 35 -14.21 2.09 -6.41
N ALA A 36 -14.26 0.81 -6.02
CA ALA A 36 -15.23 0.28 -5.07
C ALA A 36 -14.92 0.63 -3.59
N ARG A 37 -13.78 1.28 -3.29
CA ARG A 37 -13.46 1.68 -1.92
C ARG A 37 -14.37 2.84 -1.48
N PRO A 38 -14.87 2.81 -0.23
CA PRO A 38 -15.63 3.92 0.30
C PRO A 38 -14.76 5.18 0.36
N LYS A 39 -15.36 6.27 -0.10
CA LYS A 39 -14.74 7.60 -0.15
C LYS A 39 -14.77 8.24 1.24
N GLY A 40 -13.81 9.11 1.53
CA GLY A 40 -13.71 9.83 2.80
C GLY A 40 -12.53 9.43 3.69
N HIS A 41 -12.29 10.26 4.69
CA HIS A 41 -11.14 10.17 5.59
C HIS A 41 -11.46 9.44 6.90
N VAL A 42 -10.40 9.00 7.57
CA VAL A 42 -10.49 8.42 8.91
C VAL A 42 -10.40 9.52 9.95
N GLY A 43 -11.56 10.02 10.39
CA GLY A 43 -11.66 11.10 11.38
C GLY A 43 -11.26 12.47 10.83
N GLU A 44 -11.24 13.45 11.72
CA GLU A 44 -10.86 14.84 11.40
C GLU A 44 -9.38 15.11 11.66
N VAL A 45 -8.82 16.11 10.99
CA VAL A 45 -7.42 16.52 11.20
C VAL A 45 -7.20 16.93 12.66
N GLY A 46 -6.20 16.33 13.30
CA GLY A 46 -5.91 16.52 14.73
C GLY A 46 -6.67 15.59 15.67
N ALA A 47 -7.69 14.87 15.20
CA ALA A 47 -8.42 13.91 16.01
C ALA A 47 -7.53 12.71 16.37
N LYS A 48 -7.72 12.21 17.60
CA LYS A 48 -7.18 10.90 18.00
C LYS A 48 -8.16 9.83 17.56
N LEU A 49 -7.65 8.74 16.98
CA LEU A 49 -8.49 7.58 16.69
C LEU A 49 -8.91 6.96 18.02
N ALA A 50 -10.21 6.99 18.29
CA ALA A 50 -10.79 6.50 19.54
C ALA A 50 -10.79 4.97 19.61
N GLU A 51 -11.00 4.33 18.47
CA GLU A 51 -11.09 2.87 18.35
C GLU A 51 -9.93 2.30 17.53
N PRO A 52 -9.45 1.09 17.85
CA PRO A 52 -8.46 0.41 17.05
C PRO A 52 -9.00 0.09 15.65
N LEU A 53 -8.18 0.33 14.63
CA LEU A 53 -8.53 0.00 13.24
C LEU A 53 -7.68 -1.15 12.75
N CYS A 54 -8.28 -2.09 12.04
CA CYS A 54 -7.58 -3.22 11.43
C CYS A 54 -7.45 -3.01 9.92
N GLY A 55 -6.35 -3.54 9.36
CA GLY A 55 -6.10 -3.44 7.93
C GLY A 55 -4.90 -4.26 7.50
N VAL A 56 -4.58 -4.18 6.21
CA VAL A 56 -3.45 -4.87 5.59
C VAL A 56 -2.46 -3.83 5.07
N VAL A 57 -1.17 -4.08 5.29
CA VAL A 57 -0.11 -3.27 4.70
C VAL A 57 -0.13 -3.48 3.19
N SER A 58 -0.49 -2.43 2.47
CA SER A 58 -0.65 -2.43 1.01
C SER A 58 0.53 -1.81 0.27
N GLY A 59 1.40 -1.07 0.97
CA GLY A 59 2.59 -0.48 0.37
C GLY A 59 3.62 -0.09 1.40
N LYS A 60 4.89 -0.19 1.02
CA LYS A 60 6.07 0.16 1.82
C LYS A 60 7.08 0.86 0.94
N HIS A 61 7.40 2.11 1.27
CA HIS A 61 8.38 2.90 0.53
C HIS A 61 9.41 3.51 1.47
N ARG A 62 10.68 3.48 1.08
CA ARG A 62 11.73 4.23 1.75
C ARG A 62 11.70 5.68 1.26
N TYR A 63 11.94 6.63 2.15
CA TYR A 63 12.20 8.01 1.77
C TYR A 63 13.43 8.54 2.52
N GLU A 64 14.03 9.55 1.92
CA GLU A 64 15.11 10.34 2.50
C GLU A 64 14.59 11.73 2.81
N SER A 65 15.02 12.27 3.94
CA SER A 65 14.69 13.64 4.35
C SER A 65 15.87 14.25 5.07
N ALA A 66 16.03 15.57 4.96
CA ALA A 66 16.99 16.29 5.79
C ALA A 66 16.41 16.53 7.18
N ASP A 67 17.18 16.28 8.23
CA ASP A 67 16.84 16.70 9.58
C ASP A 67 17.05 18.22 9.76
N ARG A 68 16.75 18.71 10.97
CA ARG A 68 16.94 20.13 11.35
C ARG A 68 18.40 20.61 11.22
N TYR A 69 19.36 19.70 11.18
CA TYR A 69 20.80 19.98 11.08
C TYR A 69 21.35 19.70 9.68
N GLY A 70 20.49 19.45 8.69
CA GLY A 70 20.87 19.18 7.31
C GLY A 70 21.44 17.79 7.06
N ARG A 71 21.33 16.86 8.02
CA ARG A 71 21.78 15.47 7.84
C ARG A 71 20.70 14.65 7.15
N VAL A 72 21.12 13.74 6.29
CA VAL A 72 20.22 12.79 5.62
C VAL A 72 19.71 11.77 6.64
N VAL A 73 18.40 11.71 6.80
CA VAL A 73 17.68 10.74 7.63
C VAL A 73 16.78 9.90 6.74
N TYR A 74 16.81 8.60 6.97
CA TYR A 74 15.99 7.63 6.26
C TYR A 74 14.71 7.35 7.05
N GLY A 75 13.59 7.37 6.36
CA GLY A 75 12.31 6.95 6.90
C GLY A 75 11.60 5.95 5.99
N ARG A 76 10.48 5.43 6.49
CA ARG A 76 9.57 4.58 5.73
C ARG A 76 8.17 5.16 5.74
N ILE A 77 7.50 5.00 4.62
CA ILE A 77 6.09 5.25 4.42
C ILE A 77 5.41 3.89 4.32
N LEU A 78 4.51 3.62 5.26
CA LEU A 78 3.59 2.51 5.18
C LEU A 78 2.22 3.01 4.71
N THR A 79 1.62 2.28 3.79
CA THR A 79 0.24 2.48 3.33
C THR A 79 -0.58 1.29 3.76
N ILE A 80 -1.60 1.51 4.58
CA ILE A 80 -2.45 0.46 5.13
C ILE A 80 -3.84 0.62 4.53
N ALA A 81 -4.33 -0.44 3.91
CA ALA A 81 -5.71 -0.55 3.48
C ALA A 81 -6.52 -1.11 4.65
N LEU A 82 -7.44 -0.31 5.18
CA LEU A 82 -8.29 -0.71 6.29
C LEU A 82 -9.36 -1.71 5.83
N ASP A 83 -9.89 -2.48 6.78
CA ASP A 83 -10.95 -3.46 6.52
C ASP A 83 -12.24 -2.81 5.99
N ASP A 84 -12.49 -1.56 6.38
CA ASP A 84 -13.60 -0.76 5.85
C ASP A 84 -13.33 -0.18 4.46
N GLY A 85 -12.16 -0.44 3.86
CA GLY A 85 -11.78 0.01 2.53
C GLY A 85 -11.15 1.40 2.46
N ARG A 86 -11.08 2.17 3.55
CA ARG A 86 -10.33 3.44 3.58
C ARG A 86 -8.82 3.18 3.59
N VAL A 87 -8.02 4.18 3.25
CA VAL A 87 -6.56 4.08 3.26
C VAL A 87 -5.95 5.09 4.21
N VAL A 88 -5.01 4.59 5.00
CA VAL A 88 -4.20 5.41 5.90
C VAL A 88 -2.72 5.27 5.56
N LYS A 89 -1.99 6.36 5.78
CA LYS A 89 -0.57 6.46 5.48
C LYS A 89 0.19 6.87 6.72
N TRP A 90 1.30 6.22 6.98
CA TRP A 90 2.17 6.53 8.11
C TRP A 90 3.61 6.67 7.65
N ALA A 91 4.11 7.92 7.68
CA ALA A 91 5.51 8.24 7.45
C ALA A 91 6.24 8.30 8.79
N THR A 92 7.27 7.48 8.98
CA THR A 92 7.99 7.38 10.25
C THR A 92 9.44 6.94 10.06
N GLY A 93 10.29 7.28 11.03
CA GLY A 93 11.62 6.69 11.20
C GLY A 93 11.65 5.53 12.21
N SER A 94 10.50 5.16 12.79
CA SER A 94 10.41 4.14 13.85
C SER A 94 10.56 2.72 13.31
N ASP A 95 11.29 1.88 14.08
CA ASP A 95 11.48 0.44 13.86
C ASP A 95 10.16 -0.34 13.71
N ALA A 96 9.07 0.13 14.31
CA ALA A 96 7.76 -0.51 14.15
C ALA A 96 7.24 -0.48 12.69
N ALA A 97 7.74 0.43 11.85
CA ALA A 97 7.50 0.39 10.41
C ALA A 97 8.55 -0.43 9.65
N TYR A 98 9.67 -0.77 10.29
CA TYR A 98 10.71 -1.59 9.70
C TYR A 98 10.30 -3.06 9.62
N ASP A 99 9.69 -3.56 10.68
CA ASP A 99 9.28 -4.97 10.87
C ASP A 99 7.93 -5.33 10.24
N ARG A 100 7.44 -4.50 9.32
CA ARG A 100 6.15 -4.71 8.63
C ARG A 100 6.40 -4.83 7.14
N GLU A 101 5.84 -5.87 6.54
CA GLU A 101 5.93 -6.13 5.11
C GLU A 101 4.58 -5.99 4.42
N VAL A 102 4.62 -5.83 3.10
CA VAL A 102 3.39 -5.79 2.29
C VAL A 102 2.69 -7.14 2.39
N GLY A 103 1.40 -7.10 2.69
CA GLY A 103 0.56 -8.27 2.96
C GLY A 103 0.33 -8.54 4.45
N ASP A 104 1.11 -7.96 5.36
CA ASP A 104 0.90 -8.16 6.80
C ASP A 104 -0.45 -7.58 7.25
N ARG A 105 -1.17 -8.34 8.08
CA ARG A 105 -2.38 -7.87 8.75
C ARG A 105 -1.99 -7.18 10.05
N VAL A 106 -2.41 -5.93 10.20
CA VAL A 106 -2.02 -5.07 11.30
C VAL A 106 -3.23 -4.44 11.98
N ARG A 107 -3.04 -4.10 13.27
CA ARG A 107 -3.97 -3.31 14.07
C ARG A 107 -3.32 -1.99 14.46
N ILE A 108 -3.98 -0.89 14.13
CA ILE A 108 -3.66 0.45 14.61
C ILE A 108 -4.31 0.59 15.98
N LEU A 109 -3.51 0.46 17.05
CA LEU A 109 -4.01 0.58 18.42
C LEU A 109 -4.30 2.03 18.80
N ARG A 110 -3.44 2.95 18.34
CA ARG A 110 -3.55 4.39 18.58
C ARG A 110 -2.93 5.14 17.42
N ALA A 111 -3.54 6.25 17.02
CA ALA A 111 -2.95 7.21 16.09
C ALA A 111 -3.64 8.57 16.24
N THR A 112 -3.00 9.61 15.72
CA THR A 112 -3.60 10.93 15.53
C THR A 112 -3.61 11.26 14.06
N VAL A 113 -4.72 11.79 13.57
CA VAL A 113 -4.84 12.27 12.20
C VAL A 113 -3.93 13.49 12.03
N LYS A 114 -3.00 13.40 11.09
CA LYS A 114 -2.04 14.47 10.79
C LYS A 114 -2.57 15.39 9.70
N LYS A 115 -3.07 14.83 8.60
CA LYS A 115 -3.68 15.56 7.49
C LYS A 115 -4.48 14.61 6.59
N HIS A 116 -5.30 15.20 5.74
CA HIS A 116 -5.98 14.53 4.65
C HIS A 116 -5.24 14.79 3.34
N SER A 117 -5.21 13.79 2.47
CA SER A 117 -4.66 13.92 1.12
C SER A 117 -5.49 13.13 0.13
N ASN A 118 -5.41 13.49 -1.15
CA ASN A 118 -5.95 12.68 -2.23
C ASN A 118 -4.79 12.27 -3.15
N PHE A 119 -4.68 10.97 -3.41
CA PHE A 119 -3.66 10.42 -4.31
C PHE A 119 -4.33 9.59 -5.39
N ARG A 120 -4.16 10.01 -6.66
CA ARG A 120 -4.75 9.33 -7.84
C ARG A 120 -6.26 9.09 -7.70
N GLY A 121 -6.99 10.06 -7.15
CA GLY A 121 -8.44 9.98 -6.96
C GLY A 121 -8.88 9.20 -5.71
N GLN A 122 -7.93 8.71 -4.91
CA GLN A 122 -8.21 8.01 -3.66
C GLN A 122 -7.96 8.91 -2.46
N ASP A 123 -8.92 8.99 -1.55
CA ASP A 123 -8.77 9.69 -0.27
C ASP A 123 -7.86 8.89 0.66
N GLU A 124 -6.84 9.57 1.17
CA GLU A 124 -5.85 9.05 2.11
C GLU A 124 -5.86 9.88 3.39
N THR A 125 -5.70 9.20 4.52
CA THR A 125 -5.50 9.87 5.81
C THR A 125 -4.07 9.63 6.29
N GLU A 126 -3.29 10.70 6.40
CA GLU A 126 -1.96 10.60 7.01
C GLU A 126 -2.08 10.60 8.53
N LEU A 127 -1.40 9.66 9.17
CA LEU A 127 -1.38 9.46 10.61
C LEU A 127 -0.01 9.84 11.20
N LYS A 128 -0.04 10.29 12.45
CA LYS A 128 1.15 10.50 13.31
C LYS A 128 0.95 9.83 14.65
N LEU A 129 2.05 9.63 15.39
CA LEU A 129 2.06 9.00 16.71
C LEU A 129 1.35 7.64 16.70
N VAL A 130 1.65 6.82 15.69
CA VAL A 130 0.97 5.55 15.45
C VAL A 130 1.61 4.45 16.30
N LYS A 131 0.76 3.65 16.94
CA LYS A 131 1.13 2.38 17.55
C LYS A 131 0.50 1.25 16.74
N LEU A 132 1.34 0.45 16.07
CA LEU A 132 0.93 -0.71 15.28
C LEU A 132 1.21 -2.02 16.02
N GLU A 133 0.29 -2.95 15.90
CA GLU A 133 0.39 -4.34 16.34
C GLU A 133 0.26 -5.25 15.11
N LEU A 134 1.07 -6.31 15.04
CA LEU A 134 0.92 -7.34 14.02
C LEU A 134 -0.16 -8.33 14.48
N ILE A 135 -1.13 -8.60 13.62
CA ILE A 135 -2.14 -9.63 13.85
C ILE A 135 -1.69 -10.93 13.17
N GLU A 136 -1.31 -10.83 11.90
CA GLU A 136 -0.95 -11.97 11.06
C GLU A 136 0.17 -11.56 10.11
N GLN A 137 1.22 -12.36 10.08
CA GLN A 137 2.33 -12.16 9.16
C GLN A 137 2.00 -12.80 7.82
N ASN A 138 2.29 -12.11 6.72
CA ASN A 138 2.13 -12.71 5.40
C ASN A 138 3.07 -13.93 5.28
N PRO A 139 2.58 -15.14 4.98
CA PRO A 139 3.46 -16.27 4.71
C PRO A 139 4.31 -15.92 3.49
N SER A 140 5.62 -15.89 3.71
CA SER A 140 6.63 -15.55 2.69
C SER A 140 6.63 -16.55 1.53
#